data_AF-A0A965FH52-F1
#
_entry.id   AF-A0A965FH52-F1
#
_cell.length_a   1.000
_cell.length_b   1.000
_cell.length_c   1.000
_cell.angle_alpha   90.00
_cell.angle_beta   90.00
_cell.angle_gamma   90.00
#
_symmetry.space_group_name_H-M   'P 1'
#
loop_
_entity.id
_entity.type
_entity.pdbx_description
1 polymer ?
#
loop_
_entity_poly.entity_id
_entity_poly.type
_entity_poly.pdbx_seq_one_letter_code
_entity_poly.pdbx_strand_id
1 'polypeptide(L)'
;MDALPATLADAAIATPISRQLADFAAGLRPSDIPADVIEQAKRHMLDCLGIALASTSFDFAHRTTNALQSLGGAGAHPVIGYAMRLPLRDAVMLNGTLMHGLDFDDTHSDAVVHGSASAVPTALGMAREHGASGLEALAAYIIGIEASSRIGAAAQGAFHQLGFHPTGMV
;
A
#
# COMPACT_ATOMS: atom_id res chain seq x y z
N MET A 1 -1.45 -53.19 -5.51
CA MET A 1 -0.75 -51.89 -5.55
C MET A 1 -1.60 -51.00 -6.43
N ASP A 2 -2.43 -50.21 -5.77
CA ASP A 2 -3.50 -49.42 -6.39
C ASP A 2 -2.93 -48.34 -7.30
N ALA A 3 -3.59 -48.17 -8.45
CA ALA A 3 -3.25 -47.17 -9.44
C ALA A 3 -3.38 -45.77 -8.83
N LEU A 4 -2.36 -44.93 -9.03
CA LEU A 4 -2.40 -43.50 -8.68
C LEU A 4 -3.60 -42.84 -9.38
N PRO A 5 -4.40 -42.02 -8.67
CA PRO A 5 -5.57 -41.38 -9.27
C PRO A 5 -5.14 -40.37 -10.35
N ALA A 6 -5.99 -40.25 -11.36
CA ALA A 6 -5.82 -39.42 -12.54
C ALA A 6 -5.36 -38.00 -12.20
N THR A 7 -4.37 -37.54 -12.94
CA THR A 7 -3.78 -36.19 -12.90
C THR A 7 -4.86 -35.10 -12.95
N LEU A 8 -4.61 -34.00 -12.25
CA LEU A 8 -5.33 -32.71 -12.19
C LEU A 8 -5.57 -32.02 -13.56
N ALA A 9 -5.47 -32.73 -14.67
CA ALA A 9 -5.38 -32.18 -16.01
C ALA A 9 -6.73 -31.84 -16.66
N ASP A 10 -7.87 -32.13 -16.03
CA ASP A 10 -9.18 -32.09 -16.71
C ASP A 10 -10.30 -31.32 -15.97
N ALA A 11 -9.95 -30.53 -14.95
CA ALA A 11 -10.86 -29.47 -14.48
C ALA A 11 -10.52 -28.22 -15.29
N ALA A 12 -11.48 -27.64 -16.00
CA ALA A 12 -11.32 -26.30 -16.60
C ALA A 12 -10.77 -25.38 -15.51
N ILE A 13 -9.51 -24.98 -15.63
CA ILE A 13 -8.84 -24.21 -14.58
C ILE A 13 -9.52 -22.85 -14.57
N ALA A 14 -10.42 -22.64 -13.60
CA ALA A 14 -10.99 -21.34 -13.33
C ALA A 14 -9.82 -20.33 -13.24
N THR A 15 -9.99 -19.16 -13.86
CA THR A 15 -8.96 -18.12 -13.93
C THR A 15 -8.29 -17.96 -12.56
N PRO A 16 -6.96 -18.13 -12.44
CA PRO A 16 -6.29 -18.05 -11.13
C PRO A 16 -6.57 -16.72 -10.43
N ILE A 17 -6.72 -16.71 -9.11
CA ILE A 17 -7.04 -15.50 -8.33
C ILE A 17 -6.02 -14.38 -8.59
N SER A 18 -4.73 -14.74 -8.70
CA SER A 18 -3.68 -13.79 -9.06
C SER A 18 -3.89 -13.13 -10.43
N ARG A 19 -4.39 -13.89 -11.41
CA ARG A 19 -4.75 -13.36 -12.74
C ARG A 19 -5.96 -12.45 -12.66
N GLN A 20 -7.01 -12.84 -11.91
CA GLN A 20 -8.19 -11.98 -11.73
C GLN A 20 -7.83 -10.62 -11.10
N LEU A 21 -6.96 -10.62 -10.08
CA LEU A 21 -6.51 -9.39 -9.44
C LEU A 21 -5.62 -8.54 -10.35
N ALA A 22 -4.73 -9.17 -11.11
CA ALA A 22 -3.89 -8.48 -12.09
C ALA A 22 -4.72 -7.87 -13.22
N ASP A 23 -5.71 -8.60 -13.75
CA ASP A 23 -6.61 -8.12 -14.80
C ASP A 23 -7.47 -6.95 -14.30
N PHE A 24 -7.93 -6.99 -13.05
CA PHE A 24 -8.59 -5.84 -12.41
C PHE A 24 -7.67 -4.62 -12.33
N ALA A 25 -6.46 -4.78 -11.79
CA ALA A 25 -5.52 -3.69 -11.61
C ALA A 25 -5.08 -3.06 -12.94
N ALA A 26 -4.81 -3.88 -13.95
CA ALA A 26 -4.40 -3.42 -15.27
C ALA A 26 -5.56 -2.86 -16.10
N GLY A 27 -6.80 -3.31 -15.84
CA GLY A 27 -7.99 -2.94 -16.59
C GLY A 27 -8.76 -1.75 -16.04
N LEU A 28 -8.55 -1.37 -14.77
CA LEU A 28 -9.27 -0.27 -14.14
C LEU A 28 -8.91 1.07 -14.80
N ARG A 29 -9.92 1.77 -15.32
CA ARG A 29 -9.76 3.15 -15.80
C ARG A 29 -10.25 4.12 -14.72
N PRO A 30 -9.64 5.31 -14.57
CA PRO A 30 -10.11 6.28 -13.60
C PRO A 30 -11.59 6.68 -13.76
N SER A 31 -12.14 6.61 -14.98
CA SER A 31 -13.56 6.85 -15.26
C SER A 31 -14.51 5.79 -14.72
N ASP A 32 -14.00 4.61 -14.40
CA ASP A 32 -14.78 3.48 -13.87
C ASP A 32 -14.92 3.57 -12.34
N ILE A 33 -14.19 4.48 -11.70
CA ILE A 33 -14.18 4.65 -10.24
C ILE A 33 -15.40 5.50 -9.83
N PRO A 34 -16.27 4.98 -8.95
CA PRO A 34 -17.40 5.75 -8.42
C PRO A 34 -16.95 7.04 -7.72
N ALA A 35 -17.74 8.11 -7.85
CA ALA A 35 -17.39 9.43 -7.33
C ALA A 35 -17.23 9.44 -5.80
N ASP A 36 -18.05 8.67 -5.08
CA ASP A 36 -17.96 8.49 -3.63
C ASP A 36 -16.67 7.77 -3.21
N VAL A 37 -16.22 6.78 -3.99
CA VAL A 37 -14.92 6.11 -3.78
C VAL A 37 -13.75 7.08 -3.97
N ILE A 38 -13.81 7.94 -5.01
CA ILE A 38 -12.81 9.00 -5.25
C ILE A 38 -12.74 9.95 -4.05
N GLU A 39 -13.89 10.40 -3.55
CA GLU A 39 -13.94 11.33 -2.41
C GLU A 39 -13.43 10.69 -1.12
N GLN A 40 -13.78 9.43 -0.87
CA GLN A 40 -13.29 8.71 0.30
C GLN A 40 -11.78 8.44 0.20
N ALA A 41 -11.27 8.10 -0.98
CA ALA A 41 -9.85 7.92 -1.22
C ALA A 41 -9.05 9.20 -0.93
N LYS A 42 -9.54 10.37 -1.36
CA LYS A 42 -8.91 11.67 -1.04
C LYS A 42 -8.86 11.93 0.46
N ARG A 43 -9.90 11.55 1.22
CA ARG A 43 -9.94 11.72 2.68
C ARG A 43 -8.91 10.84 3.37
N HIS A 44 -8.79 9.58 2.97
CA HIS A 44 -7.77 8.67 3.50
C HIS A 44 -6.35 9.16 3.18
N MET A 45 -6.10 9.62 1.95
CA MET A 45 -4.81 10.23 1.60
C MET A 45 -4.52 11.47 2.46
N LEU A 46 -5.52 12.34 2.67
CA LEU A 46 -5.37 13.54 3.50
C LEU A 46 -5.06 13.19 4.96
N ASP A 47 -5.74 12.17 5.50
CA ASP A 47 -5.51 11.66 6.85
C ASP A 47 -4.06 11.17 7.03
N CYS A 48 -3.59 10.29 6.13
CA CYS A 48 -2.20 9.82 6.14
C CYS A 48 -1.18 10.97 6.06
N LEU A 49 -1.43 11.99 5.23
CA LEU A 49 -0.54 13.17 5.15
C LEU A 49 -0.50 13.93 6.48
N GLY A 50 -1.64 14.07 7.16
CA GLY A 50 -1.73 14.69 8.48
C GLY A 50 -0.94 13.92 9.54
N ILE A 51 -1.10 12.59 9.57
CA ILE A 51 -0.37 11.72 10.50
C ILE A 51 1.13 11.76 10.22
N ALA A 52 1.53 11.71 8.95
CA ALA A 52 2.94 11.80 8.58
C ALA A 52 3.59 13.10 9.08
N LEU A 53 2.88 14.22 8.98
CA LEU A 53 3.34 15.50 9.54
C LEU A 53 3.45 15.45 11.06
N ALA A 54 2.43 14.92 11.75
CA ALA A 54 2.45 14.80 13.22
C ALA A 54 3.60 13.90 13.70
N SER A 55 3.85 12.78 13.02
CA SER A 55 4.92 11.82 13.31
C SER A 55 6.32 12.45 13.31
N THR A 56 6.56 13.51 12.54
CA THR A 56 7.88 14.16 12.45
C THR A 56 8.42 14.70 13.77
N SER A 57 7.56 14.88 14.78
CA SER A 57 7.91 15.37 16.11
C SER A 57 8.38 14.27 17.08
N PHE A 58 8.40 13.01 16.66
CA PHE A 58 8.71 11.86 17.51
C PHE A 58 10.11 11.29 17.24
N ASP A 59 10.73 10.72 18.28
CA ASP A 59 12.11 10.23 18.24
C ASP A 59 12.33 9.14 17.16
N PHE A 60 11.33 8.28 16.93
CA PHE A 60 11.42 7.26 15.88
C PHE A 60 11.58 7.89 14.48
N ALA A 61 10.90 9.00 14.20
CA ALA A 61 10.99 9.68 12.91
C ALA A 61 12.40 10.23 12.67
N HIS A 62 13.02 10.81 13.71
CA HIS A 62 14.40 11.29 13.64
C HIS A 62 15.39 10.15 13.43
N ARG A 63 15.25 9.03 14.16
CA ARG A 63 16.13 7.86 14.02
C ARG A 63 16.03 7.23 12.63
N THR A 64 14.81 7.02 12.13
CA THR A 64 14.58 6.44 10.80
C THR A 64 15.08 7.38 9.71
N THR A 65 14.85 8.68 9.84
CA THR A 65 15.39 9.70 8.93
C THR A 65 16.92 9.61 8.84
N ASN A 66 17.60 9.64 9.99
CA ASN A 66 19.07 9.58 10.05
C ASN A 66 19.61 8.28 9.43
N ALA A 67 18.97 7.15 9.71
CA ALA A 67 19.34 5.85 9.15
C ALA A 67 19.20 5.85 7.62
N LEU A 68 18.05 6.27 7.09
CA LEU A 68 17.80 6.27 5.65
C LEU A 68 18.68 7.28 4.91
N GLN A 69 18.94 8.46 5.48
CA GLN A 69 19.90 9.40 4.90
C GLN A 69 21.32 8.82 4.85
N SER A 70 21.74 8.12 5.90
CA SER A 70 23.09 7.53 5.96
C SER A 70 23.27 6.37 4.98
N LEU A 71 22.21 5.58 4.74
CA LEU A 71 22.25 4.42 3.85
C LEU A 71 22.02 4.77 2.39
N GLY A 72 21.05 5.65 2.11
CA GLY A 72 20.59 5.96 0.76
C GLY A 72 21.19 7.21 0.14
N GLY A 73 21.69 8.14 0.96
CA GLY A 73 22.17 9.44 0.50
C GLY A 73 21.05 10.34 -0.04
N ALA A 74 21.42 11.33 -0.85
CA ALA A 74 20.48 12.26 -1.48
C ALA A 74 19.80 11.64 -2.70
N GLY A 75 18.55 12.04 -2.96
CA GLY A 75 17.84 11.65 -4.18
C GLY A 75 16.83 12.69 -4.63
N ALA A 76 15.92 12.29 -5.53
CA ALA A 76 14.95 13.21 -6.10
C ALA A 76 13.66 13.32 -5.28
N HIS A 77 13.32 12.33 -4.45
CA HIS A 77 11.96 12.14 -3.88
C HIS A 77 11.72 12.82 -2.55
N PRO A 78 10.65 13.62 -2.42
CA PRO A 78 10.40 14.40 -1.21
C PRO A 78 9.98 13.49 -0.05
N VAL A 79 10.34 13.92 1.15
CA VAL A 79 9.86 13.32 2.39
C VAL A 79 8.89 14.30 3.05
N ILE A 80 7.72 13.81 3.43
CA ILE A 80 6.66 14.61 4.04
C ILE A 80 7.16 15.18 5.36
N GLY A 81 6.95 16.50 5.55
CA GLY A 81 7.37 17.21 6.76
C GLY A 81 8.86 17.54 6.85
N TYR A 82 9.68 17.19 5.85
CA TYR A 82 11.10 17.53 5.80
C TYR A 82 11.46 18.30 4.53
N ALA A 83 12.50 19.14 4.62
CA ALA A 83 13.06 19.85 3.45
C ALA A 83 13.96 18.96 2.57
N MET A 84 14.17 17.71 2.98
CA MET A 84 15.10 16.79 2.33
C MET A 84 14.45 15.97 1.20
N ARG A 85 15.32 15.33 0.42
CA ARG A 85 14.93 14.39 -0.63
C ARG A 85 15.80 13.14 -0.56
N LEU A 86 15.19 11.99 -0.81
CA LEU A 86 15.81 10.67 -0.78
C LEU A 86 15.64 9.94 -2.12
N PRO A 87 16.36 8.83 -2.37
CA PRO A 87 16.03 7.89 -3.43
C PRO A 87 14.59 7.38 -3.28
N LEU A 88 13.95 6.96 -4.37
CA LEU A 88 12.52 6.59 -4.40
C LEU A 88 12.14 5.61 -3.28
N ARG A 89 12.87 4.49 -3.17
CA ARG A 89 12.65 3.46 -2.15
C ARG A 89 12.64 4.05 -0.74
N ASP A 90 13.61 4.90 -0.43
CA ASP A 90 13.82 5.41 0.92
C ASP A 90 12.84 6.53 1.26
N ALA A 91 12.46 7.36 0.29
CA ALA A 91 11.40 8.34 0.46
C ALA A 91 10.04 7.64 0.72
N VAL A 92 9.72 6.60 -0.05
CA VAL A 92 8.48 5.81 0.15
C VAL A 92 8.49 5.12 1.51
N MET A 93 9.60 4.47 1.89
CA MET A 93 9.77 3.81 3.18
C MET A 93 9.61 4.79 4.35
N LEU A 94 10.28 5.95 4.29
CA LEU A 94 10.19 6.94 5.35
C LEU A 94 8.79 7.54 5.45
N ASN A 95 8.18 7.90 4.31
CA ASN A 95 6.82 8.43 4.30
C ASN A 95 5.81 7.42 4.86
N GLY A 96 5.93 6.13 4.52
CA GLY A 96 5.07 5.09 5.12
C GLY A 96 5.31 4.89 6.62
N THR A 97 6.57 4.95 7.05
CA THR A 97 6.91 4.93 8.49
C THR A 97 6.29 6.09 9.23
N LEU A 98 6.30 7.30 8.63
CA LEU A 98 5.66 8.47 9.22
C LEU A 98 4.14 8.33 9.23
N MET A 99 3.52 7.75 8.19
CA MET A 99 2.07 7.56 8.10
C MET A 99 1.55 6.54 9.12
N HIS A 100 2.31 5.48 9.40
CA HIS A 100 1.92 4.46 10.39
C HIS A 100 2.41 4.77 11.82
N GLY A 101 3.33 5.73 11.96
CA GLY A 101 4.18 5.85 13.15
C GLY A 101 3.47 6.22 14.46
N LEU A 102 2.23 6.68 14.41
CA LEU A 102 1.42 6.98 15.60
C LEU A 102 0.32 5.95 15.89
N ASP A 103 0.21 4.91 15.07
CA ASP A 103 -0.91 3.94 15.13
C ASP A 103 -2.28 4.65 15.09
N PHE A 104 -2.36 5.69 14.25
CA PHE A 104 -3.52 6.58 14.13
C PHE A 104 -4.08 6.61 12.69
N ASP A 105 -3.46 5.85 11.79
CA ASP A 105 -3.88 5.64 10.42
C ASP A 105 -5.13 4.77 10.33
N ASP A 106 -5.80 4.86 9.18
CA ASP A 106 -7.02 4.12 8.93
C ASP A 106 -6.85 2.59 9.00
N THR A 107 -7.98 1.90 9.11
CA THR A 107 -8.02 0.44 9.16
C THR A 107 -9.14 -0.06 8.27
N HIS A 108 -8.83 -0.98 7.36
CA HIS A 108 -9.84 -1.78 6.69
C HIS A 108 -10.30 -2.92 7.63
N SER A 109 -11.50 -2.79 8.20
CA SER A 109 -11.94 -3.62 9.34
C SER A 109 -11.98 -5.12 9.03
N ASP A 110 -12.49 -5.54 7.86
CA ASP A 110 -12.61 -6.96 7.53
C ASP A 110 -11.24 -7.61 7.24
N ALA A 111 -10.29 -6.82 6.76
CA ALA A 111 -8.94 -7.29 6.46
C ALA A 111 -8.01 -7.18 7.68
N VAL A 112 -8.37 -6.31 8.64
CA VAL A 112 -7.53 -5.87 9.77
C VAL A 112 -6.17 -5.36 9.27
N VAL A 113 -6.21 -4.48 8.28
CA VAL A 113 -5.05 -3.95 7.55
C VAL A 113 -5.08 -2.44 7.53
N HIS A 114 -3.93 -1.82 7.78
CA HIS A 114 -3.70 -0.38 7.65
C HIS A 114 -3.11 -0.06 6.27
N GLY A 115 -3.92 -0.25 5.22
CA GLY A 115 -3.44 -0.26 3.83
C GLY A 115 -2.96 1.10 3.34
N SER A 116 -3.53 2.19 3.84
CA SER A 116 -3.20 3.53 3.35
C SER A 116 -1.77 3.95 3.70
N ALA A 117 -1.25 3.53 4.85
CA ALA A 117 0.11 3.86 5.27
C ALA A 117 1.20 3.30 4.32
N SER A 118 0.93 2.25 3.56
CA SER A 118 1.83 1.73 2.52
C SER A 118 1.42 2.15 1.10
N ALA A 119 0.12 2.23 0.82
CA ALA A 119 -0.39 2.56 -0.51
C ALA A 119 -0.21 4.04 -0.88
N VAL A 120 -0.48 4.97 0.04
CA VAL A 120 -0.34 6.42 -0.20
C VAL A 120 1.09 6.82 -0.58
N PRO A 121 2.14 6.48 0.20
CA PRO A 121 3.48 6.93 -0.14
C PRO A 121 3.98 6.27 -1.43
N THR A 122 3.57 5.03 -1.69
CA THR A 122 3.90 4.31 -2.93
C THR A 122 3.26 4.98 -4.14
N ALA A 123 1.96 5.29 -4.08
CA ALA A 123 1.25 5.95 -5.17
C ALA A 123 1.83 7.34 -5.47
N LEU A 124 2.12 8.15 -4.44
CA LEU A 124 2.72 9.48 -4.61
C LEU A 124 4.16 9.39 -5.14
N GLY A 125 4.96 8.45 -4.64
CA GLY A 125 6.34 8.21 -5.08
C GLY A 125 6.41 7.82 -6.56
N MET A 126 5.59 6.83 -6.97
CA MET A 126 5.54 6.37 -8.35
C MET A 126 4.93 7.41 -9.30
N ALA A 127 3.88 8.11 -8.87
CA ALA A 127 3.33 9.21 -9.65
C ALA A 127 4.38 10.28 -9.93
N ARG A 128 5.21 10.60 -8.92
CA ARG A 128 6.29 11.56 -9.10
C ARG A 128 7.42 11.04 -9.98
N GLU A 129 7.80 9.77 -9.83
CA GLU A 129 8.84 9.12 -10.65
C GLU A 129 8.48 9.15 -12.14
N HIS A 130 7.21 8.92 -12.45
CA HIS A 130 6.74 8.82 -13.84
C HIS A 130 6.05 10.09 -14.37
N GLY A 131 5.98 11.16 -13.57
CA GLY A 131 5.28 12.39 -13.96
C GLY A 131 3.76 12.21 -14.16
N ALA A 132 3.15 11.28 -13.43
CA ALA A 132 1.73 10.98 -13.51
C ALA A 132 0.88 12.09 -12.89
N SER A 133 -0.35 12.21 -13.36
CA SER A 133 -1.36 13.11 -12.84
C SER A 133 -1.86 12.69 -11.46
N GLY A 134 -2.47 13.63 -10.74
CA GLY A 134 -3.11 13.33 -9.45
C GLY A 134 -4.24 12.29 -9.56
N LEU A 135 -4.94 12.24 -10.70
CA LEU A 135 -5.98 11.24 -10.95
C LEU A 135 -5.40 9.83 -11.12
N GLU A 136 -4.27 9.71 -11.82
CA GLU A 136 -3.54 8.44 -11.94
C GLU A 136 -2.99 7.98 -10.59
N ALA A 137 -2.45 8.91 -9.78
CA ALA A 137 -2.01 8.61 -8.42
C ALA A 137 -3.16 8.11 -7.54
N LEU A 138 -4.33 8.76 -7.61
CA LEU A 138 -5.52 8.35 -6.87
C LEU A 138 -6.02 6.97 -7.31
N ALA A 139 -6.05 6.70 -8.61
CA ALA A 139 -6.43 5.40 -9.15
C ALA A 139 -5.46 4.29 -8.70
N ALA A 140 -4.15 4.55 -8.76
CA ALA A 140 -3.13 3.61 -8.27
C ALA A 140 -3.28 3.31 -6.77
N TYR A 141 -3.55 4.34 -5.96
CA TYR A 141 -3.85 4.19 -4.55
C TYR A 141 -5.08 3.30 -4.32
N ILE A 142 -6.19 3.55 -5.03
CA ILE A 142 -7.43 2.77 -4.92
C ILE A 142 -7.18 1.30 -5.29
N ILE A 143 -6.41 1.03 -6.36
CA ILE A 143 -6.02 -0.33 -6.74
C ILE A 143 -5.24 -1.01 -5.61
N GLY A 144 -4.31 -0.30 -4.97
CA GLY A 144 -3.55 -0.82 -3.83
C GLY A 144 -4.45 -1.18 -2.64
N ILE A 145 -5.39 -0.31 -2.29
CA ILE A 145 -6.36 -0.57 -1.21
C ILE A 145 -7.25 -1.76 -1.54
N GLU A 146 -7.78 -1.85 -2.77
CA GLU A 146 -8.63 -2.97 -3.18
C GLU A 146 -7.86 -4.31 -3.12
N ALA A 147 -6.62 -4.32 -3.62
CA ALA A 147 -5.77 -5.51 -3.63
C ALA A 147 -5.44 -6.00 -2.20
N SER A 148 -4.88 -5.12 -1.38
CA SER A 148 -4.51 -5.42 0.02
C SER A 148 -5.73 -5.84 0.85
N SER A 149 -6.86 -5.16 0.70
CA SER A 149 -8.09 -5.50 1.42
C SER A 149 -8.63 -6.87 1.04
N ARG A 150 -8.63 -7.23 -0.26
CA ARG A 150 -9.07 -8.55 -0.72
C ARG A 150 -8.14 -9.67 -0.22
N ILE A 151 -6.82 -9.46 -0.28
CA ILE A 151 -5.85 -10.44 0.20
C ILE A 151 -5.98 -10.64 1.72
N GLY A 152 -6.07 -9.54 2.48
CA GLY A 152 -6.25 -9.57 3.93
C GLY A 152 -7.57 -10.25 4.34
N ALA A 153 -8.68 -9.88 3.71
CA ALA A 153 -9.99 -10.48 3.98
C ALA A 153 -10.03 -11.98 3.66
N ALA A 154 -9.34 -12.43 2.61
CA ALA A 154 -9.24 -13.85 2.26
C ALA A 154 -8.51 -14.68 3.33
N ALA A 155 -7.63 -14.06 4.14
CA ALA A 155 -6.95 -14.73 5.23
C ALA A 155 -7.84 -14.99 6.45
N GLN A 156 -8.99 -14.32 6.57
CA GLN A 156 -9.97 -14.54 7.65
C GLN A 156 -9.34 -14.52 9.06
N GLY A 157 -8.42 -13.57 9.29
CA GLY A 157 -7.71 -13.41 10.56
C GLY A 157 -6.56 -14.39 10.81
N ALA A 158 -6.25 -15.31 9.88
CA ALA A 158 -5.19 -16.31 10.03
C ALA A 158 -3.81 -15.69 10.27
N PHE A 159 -3.51 -14.51 9.69
CA PHE A 159 -2.25 -13.80 9.94
C PHE A 159 -2.04 -13.54 11.43
N HIS A 160 -3.02 -12.93 12.10
CA HIS A 160 -2.96 -12.67 13.54
C HIS A 160 -2.89 -13.96 14.36
N GLN A 161 -3.65 -14.99 13.98
CA GLN A 161 -3.63 -16.28 14.68
C GLN A 161 -2.26 -16.96 14.64
N LEU A 162 -1.49 -16.68 13.59
CA LEU A 162 -0.12 -17.18 13.40
C LEU A 162 0.95 -16.19 13.92
N GLY A 163 0.55 -15.06 14.49
CA GLY A 163 1.45 -14.05 15.04
C GLY A 163 2.03 -13.07 14.01
N PHE A 164 1.52 -13.05 12.79
CA PHE A 164 1.89 -12.06 11.78
C PHE A 164 1.02 -10.81 11.88
N HIS A 165 1.63 -9.65 11.66
CA HIS A 165 0.93 -8.38 11.51
C HIS A 165 0.44 -8.23 10.06
N PRO A 166 -0.88 -8.23 9.77
CA PRO A 166 -1.39 -8.27 8.40
C PRO A 166 -0.92 -7.10 7.53
N THR A 167 -0.81 -5.89 8.08
CA THR A 167 -0.33 -4.70 7.35
C THR A 167 1.07 -4.89 6.75
N GLY A 168 1.91 -5.72 7.37
CA GLY A 168 3.24 -6.04 6.83
C GLY A 168 3.26 -7.22 5.84
N MET A 169 2.12 -7.89 5.64
CA MET A 169 1.99 -9.10 4.84
C MET A 169 1.31 -8.87 3.49
N VAL A 170 0.45 -7.86 3.37
CA VAL A 170 -0.41 -7.62 2.19
C VAL A 170 -0.13 -6.32 1.49
#